data_AF-A0A7S3NPT8-F1
#
_entry.id   AF-A0A7S3NPT8-F1
#
_cell.length_a   1.000
_cell.length_b   1.000
_cell.length_c   1.000
_cell.angle_alpha   90.00
_cell.angle_beta   90.00
_cell.angle_gamma   90.00
#
_symmetry.space_group_name_H-M   'P 1'
#
loop_
_entity.id
_entity.type
_entity.pdbx_description
1 polymer ?
#
loop_
_entity_poly.entity_id
_entity_poly.type
_entity_poly.pdbx_seq_one_letter_code
_entity_poly.pdbx_strand_id
1 'polypeptide(L)'
;MDNPSSAVHLLVISVMRTIVLFTLVKFVKSCVLHGTDSGVCDFRLDSNYVDKANGWTKWHTRQYRRWHLPNCRWHVKYPACVPEMEDVDPSLPIQSAERWKPKHRIPPNPEFPNGRFQNFTIRNKDLWIHQATQQIINERLGNETSRKLEKKEANEFGEGKCEGDDEQRCKQWPICKSSPSGCHGYPIQPRMYRNQDCQMAFEAYFCYINFPRCYYDVEANEYKSTRICRSACKNFFKACNYDKSLWRCGNSKKFNSKFPERLEDYGRYTRDFFPGQPFRNSYKKRGYRNIGGRCTPAIYGGAGASANYRLTVLLSLFSSLLFALFHFLLIGGVRDEAK
;
A
#
# COMPACT_ATOMS: atom_id res chain seq x y z
N MET A 1 -37.83 52.55 -12.39
CA MET A 1 -37.26 52.70 -11.04
C MET A 1 -37.06 51.31 -10.50
N ASP A 2 -35.95 50.69 -10.89
CA ASP A 2 -35.63 49.32 -10.48
C ASP A 2 -34.97 49.35 -9.11
N ASN A 3 -35.57 48.63 -8.18
CA ASN A 3 -35.27 48.71 -6.76
C ASN A 3 -33.87 48.13 -6.50
N PRO A 4 -32.87 48.93 -6.07
CA PRO A 4 -31.48 48.49 -5.90
C PRO A 4 -31.32 47.35 -4.87
N SER A 5 -32.35 47.10 -4.06
CA SER A 5 -32.43 46.00 -3.10
C SER A 5 -32.36 44.61 -3.76
N SER A 6 -32.84 44.44 -5.00
CA SER A 6 -32.90 43.11 -5.63
C SER A 6 -31.52 42.62 -6.10
N ALA A 7 -30.64 43.53 -6.51
CA ALA A 7 -29.29 43.19 -6.97
C ALA A 7 -28.38 42.69 -5.82
N VAL A 8 -28.51 43.29 -4.64
CA VAL A 8 -27.74 42.91 -3.44
C VAL A 8 -28.14 41.51 -2.95
N HIS A 9 -29.43 41.19 -2.96
CA HIS A 9 -29.92 39.86 -2.56
C HIS A 9 -29.41 38.75 -3.49
N LEU A 10 -29.40 38.98 -4.81
CA LEU A 10 -28.89 38.00 -5.78
C LEU A 10 -27.38 37.77 -5.62
N LEU A 11 -26.61 38.82 -5.31
CA LEU A 11 -25.17 38.72 -5.06
C LEU A 11 -24.87 37.88 -3.80
N VAL A 12 -25.60 38.14 -2.70
CA VAL A 12 -25.43 37.40 -1.43
C VAL A 12 -25.76 35.91 -1.61
N ILE A 13 -26.84 35.59 -2.32
CA ILE A 13 -27.23 34.20 -2.60
C ILE A 13 -26.18 33.50 -3.45
N SER A 14 -25.61 34.19 -4.45
CA SER A 14 -24.56 33.64 -5.32
C SER A 14 -23.26 33.35 -4.56
N VAL A 15 -22.83 34.29 -3.70
CA VAL A 15 -21.63 34.11 -2.87
C VAL A 15 -21.82 32.97 -1.87
N MET A 16 -22.97 32.89 -1.19
CA MET A 16 -23.27 31.81 -0.25
C MET A 16 -23.30 30.44 -0.93
N ARG A 17 -23.90 30.33 -2.13
CA ARG A 17 -23.87 29.08 -2.93
C ARG A 17 -22.45 28.68 -3.32
N THR A 18 -21.61 29.64 -3.68
CA THR A 18 -20.21 29.39 -4.05
C THR A 18 -19.41 28.91 -2.84
N ILE A 19 -19.57 29.52 -1.67
CA ILE A 19 -18.91 29.10 -0.42
C ILE A 19 -19.38 27.70 0.01
N VAL A 20 -20.66 27.38 -0.13
CA VAL A 20 -21.19 26.04 0.18
C VAL A 20 -20.65 24.99 -0.79
N LEU A 21 -20.60 25.29 -2.09
CA LEU A 21 -20.00 24.41 -3.09
C LEU A 21 -18.51 24.17 -2.81
N PHE A 22 -17.74 25.20 -2.42
CA PHE A 22 -16.32 25.04 -2.07
C PHE A 22 -16.09 24.30 -0.75
N THR A 23 -16.97 24.46 0.24
CA THR A 23 -16.87 23.75 1.53
C THR A 23 -17.33 22.29 1.45
N LEU A 24 -18.18 21.95 0.47
CA LEU A 24 -18.61 20.57 0.21
C LEU A 24 -17.60 19.72 -0.57
N VAL A 25 -16.57 20.32 -1.17
CA VAL A 25 -15.42 19.57 -1.72
C VAL A 25 -14.53 19.12 -0.56
N LYS A 26 -15.03 18.23 0.30
CA LYS A 26 -14.21 17.50 1.25
C LYS A 26 -13.30 16.57 0.46
N PHE A 27 -11.99 16.82 0.52
CA PHE A 27 -10.97 15.93 -0.05
C PHE A 27 -11.18 14.50 0.46
N VAL A 28 -11.69 13.62 -0.40
CA VAL A 28 -11.84 12.21 -0.07
C VAL A 28 -10.44 11.61 -0.02
N LYS A 29 -9.97 11.27 1.19
CA LYS A 29 -8.68 10.60 1.41
C LYS A 29 -8.78 9.09 1.15
N SER A 30 -9.62 8.67 0.21
CA SER A 30 -9.73 7.27 -0.15
C SER A 30 -8.43 6.80 -0.79
N CYS A 31 -8.16 5.50 -0.71
CA CYS A 31 -7.12 4.84 -1.47
C CYS A 31 -7.57 3.41 -1.72
N VAL A 32 -7.15 2.82 -2.84
CA VAL A 32 -7.58 1.48 -3.21
C VAL A 32 -6.56 0.46 -2.69
N LEU A 33 -6.98 -0.41 -1.77
CA LEU A 33 -6.23 -1.60 -1.37
C LEU A 33 -6.54 -2.73 -2.37
N HIS A 34 -5.53 -3.21 -3.09
CA HIS A 34 -5.64 -4.38 -3.98
C HIS A 34 -6.77 -4.38 -5.03
N GLY A 35 -7.22 -3.21 -5.47
CA GLY A 35 -8.26 -3.10 -6.51
C GLY A 35 -9.69 -3.33 -6.02
N THR A 36 -9.92 -3.73 -4.77
CA THR A 36 -11.28 -4.05 -4.26
C THR A 36 -11.64 -3.40 -2.94
N ASP A 37 -10.65 -3.07 -2.11
CA ASP A 37 -10.90 -2.66 -0.73
C ASP A 37 -10.71 -1.13 -0.62
N SER A 38 -11.77 -0.40 -0.25
CA SER A 38 -11.67 1.03 0.05
C SER A 38 -10.91 1.25 1.36
N GLY A 39 -9.77 1.92 1.28
CA GLY A 39 -8.98 2.35 2.44
C GLY A 39 -8.87 3.86 2.52
N VAL A 40 -8.18 4.35 3.55
CA VAL A 40 -7.76 5.74 3.69
C VAL A 40 -6.25 5.85 3.86
N CYS A 41 -5.70 6.98 3.44
CA CYS A 41 -4.28 7.25 3.65
C CYS A 41 -4.01 7.77 5.07
N ASP A 42 -3.32 6.96 5.87
CA ASP A 42 -2.92 7.34 7.23
C ASP A 42 -1.47 7.84 7.27
N PHE A 43 -1.33 9.16 7.35
CA PHE A 43 -0.04 9.85 7.41
C PHE A 43 0.69 9.66 8.73
N ARG A 44 -0.02 9.30 9.81
CA ARG A 44 0.58 9.07 11.14
C ARG A 44 1.47 7.83 11.16
N LEU A 45 1.40 6.98 10.13
CA LEU A 45 2.29 5.84 9.93
C LEU A 45 3.66 6.21 9.35
N ASP A 46 3.83 7.44 8.83
CA ASP A 46 5.14 7.94 8.45
C ASP A 46 5.97 8.18 9.71
N SER A 47 7.17 7.58 9.77
CA SER A 47 8.10 7.76 10.89
C SER A 47 8.51 9.21 11.15
N ASN A 48 8.32 10.10 10.17
CA ASN A 48 8.63 11.52 10.27
C ASN A 48 7.40 12.41 10.45
N TYR A 49 6.19 11.84 10.58
CA TYR A 49 4.97 12.61 10.76
C TYR A 49 5.01 13.42 12.05
N VAL A 50 4.65 14.70 11.95
CA VAL A 50 4.50 15.66 13.06
C VAL A 50 3.37 16.60 12.66
N ASP A 51 2.47 16.88 13.59
CA ASP A 51 1.39 17.86 13.41
C ASP A 51 1.42 18.84 14.58
N LYS A 52 2.14 19.95 14.37
CA LYS A 52 2.37 20.98 15.40
C LYS A 52 1.07 21.68 15.80
N ALA A 53 0.11 21.81 14.90
CA ALA A 53 -1.15 22.50 15.18
C ALA A 53 -1.96 21.77 16.25
N ASN A 54 -1.90 20.44 16.24
CA ASN A 54 -2.62 19.57 17.18
C ASN A 54 -1.71 18.98 18.27
N GLY A 55 -0.51 19.53 18.50
CA GLY A 55 0.43 19.02 19.51
C GLY A 55 0.98 17.62 19.24
N TRP A 56 0.86 17.10 18.01
CA TRP A 56 1.34 15.79 17.64
C TRP A 56 2.84 15.79 17.37
N THR A 57 3.61 15.04 18.18
CA THR A 57 5.07 15.02 18.14
C THR A 57 5.60 13.74 17.48
N LYS A 58 6.92 13.65 17.25
CA LYS A 58 7.57 12.40 16.82
C LYS A 58 7.35 11.26 17.81
N TRP A 59 7.20 11.57 19.10
CA TRP A 59 6.89 10.56 20.12
C TRP A 59 5.48 10.00 19.91
N HIS A 60 4.48 10.86 19.68
CA HIS A 60 3.11 10.44 19.34
C HIS A 60 3.08 9.53 18.11
N THR A 61 3.79 9.91 17.04
CA THR A 61 3.96 9.07 15.84
C THR A 61 4.59 7.69 16.14
N ARG A 62 5.61 7.64 17.00
CA ARG A 62 6.24 6.38 17.41
C ARG A 62 5.27 5.49 18.18
N GLN A 63 4.51 6.04 19.12
CA GLN A 63 3.52 5.30 19.90
C GLN A 63 2.36 4.81 19.02
N TYR A 64 1.86 5.68 18.14
CA TYR A 64 0.81 5.33 17.17
C TYR A 64 1.22 4.11 16.33
N ARG A 65 2.43 4.14 15.76
CA ARG A 65 2.95 3.01 14.97
C ARG A 65 3.19 1.76 15.81
N ARG A 66 3.67 1.92 17.05
CA ARG A 66 3.85 0.80 17.98
C ARG A 66 2.53 0.10 18.30
N TRP A 67 1.44 0.88 18.44
CA TRP A 67 0.12 0.38 18.77
C TRP A 67 -0.61 -0.23 17.57
N HIS A 68 -0.61 0.46 16.43
CA HIS A 68 -1.38 0.05 15.26
C HIS A 68 -0.65 -0.92 14.33
N LEU A 69 0.70 -0.95 14.34
CA LEU A 69 1.52 -1.86 13.53
C LEU A 69 2.56 -2.59 14.40
N PRO A 70 2.18 -3.35 15.43
CA PRO A 70 3.15 -4.03 16.30
C PRO A 70 4.18 -4.86 15.52
N ASN A 71 3.78 -5.46 14.40
CA ASN A 71 4.62 -6.32 13.57
C ASN A 71 5.23 -5.56 12.38
N CYS A 72 4.42 -4.88 11.55
CA CYS A 72 4.91 -4.21 10.34
C CYS A 72 5.58 -2.84 10.58
N ARG A 73 5.62 -2.31 11.82
CA ARG A 73 6.24 -0.98 12.10
C ARG A 73 7.69 -0.87 11.67
N TRP A 74 8.44 -1.94 11.54
CA TRP A 74 9.84 -1.83 11.13
C TRP A 74 9.98 -1.63 9.61
N HIS A 75 8.98 -2.06 8.85
CA HIS A 75 8.95 -2.02 7.39
C HIS A 75 8.11 -0.85 6.85
N VAL A 76 6.95 -0.58 7.47
CA VAL A 76 5.99 0.46 7.04
C VAL A 76 6.31 1.77 7.75
N LYS A 77 7.22 2.57 7.18
CA LYS A 77 7.70 3.87 7.71
C LYS A 77 7.20 5.05 6.87
N TYR A 78 6.00 4.97 6.33
CA TYR A 78 5.47 5.91 5.35
C TYR A 78 3.95 6.05 5.47
N PRO A 79 3.34 7.08 4.87
CA PRO A 79 1.88 7.16 4.76
C PRO A 79 1.39 5.94 3.99
N ALA A 80 0.60 5.10 4.64
CA ALA A 80 0.14 3.85 4.06
C ALA A 80 -1.37 3.89 3.86
N CYS A 81 -1.82 3.16 2.84
CA CYS A 81 -3.22 2.88 2.65
C CYS A 81 -3.64 1.85 3.68
N VAL A 82 -4.65 2.17 4.49
CA VAL A 82 -5.13 1.36 5.60
C VAL A 82 -6.65 1.28 5.58
N PRO A 83 -7.28 0.32 6.28
CA PRO A 83 -8.74 0.31 6.43
C PRO A 83 -9.26 1.64 7.00
N GLU A 84 -10.41 2.10 6.52
CA GLU A 84 -11.06 3.31 7.05
C GLU A 84 -11.64 3.05 8.44
N MET A 85 -11.14 3.79 9.42
CA MET A 85 -11.65 3.79 10.80
C MET A 85 -12.66 4.93 10.98
N GLU A 86 -13.68 4.72 11.80
CA GLU A 86 -14.58 5.77 12.29
C GLU A 86 -13.76 6.89 12.91
N ASP A 87 -14.33 8.09 12.87
CA ASP A 87 -13.74 9.22 13.53
C ASP A 87 -13.56 8.92 15.02
N VAL A 88 -12.37 9.27 15.49
CA VAL A 88 -11.90 8.98 16.83
C VAL A 88 -12.73 9.79 17.82
N ASP A 89 -13.44 9.13 18.73
CA ASP A 89 -13.99 9.81 19.90
C ASP A 89 -12.81 10.36 20.75
N PRO A 90 -12.64 11.69 20.83
CA PRO A 90 -11.51 12.27 21.54
C PRO A 90 -11.61 12.09 23.05
N SER A 91 -12.79 11.76 23.58
CA SER A 91 -13.02 11.52 25.01
C SER A 91 -12.46 10.18 25.48
N LEU A 92 -12.26 9.21 24.57
CA LEU A 92 -11.75 7.89 24.91
C LEU A 92 -10.22 7.88 25.01
N PRO A 93 -9.60 7.12 25.93
CA PRO A 93 -8.14 6.97 26.00
C PRO A 93 -7.55 6.44 24.68
N ILE A 94 -6.34 6.87 24.30
CA ILE A 94 -5.66 6.44 23.06
C ILE A 94 -5.59 4.91 22.94
N GLN A 95 -5.49 4.24 24.09
CA GLN A 95 -5.34 2.80 24.21
C GLN A 95 -6.68 2.04 24.23
N SER A 96 -7.83 2.73 24.28
CA SER A 96 -9.14 2.08 24.27
C SER A 96 -9.43 1.46 22.90
N ALA A 97 -9.85 0.19 22.88
CA ALA A 97 -10.27 -0.48 21.65
C ALA A 97 -11.55 0.14 21.07
N GLU A 98 -12.41 0.70 21.92
CA GLU A 98 -13.66 1.37 21.52
C GLU A 98 -13.40 2.69 20.76
N ARG A 99 -12.20 3.26 20.93
CA ARG A 99 -11.76 4.48 20.24
C ARG A 99 -11.53 4.27 18.74
N TRP A 100 -11.36 3.03 18.29
CA TRP A 100 -10.92 2.70 16.93
C TRP A 100 -11.85 1.70 16.26
N LYS A 101 -13.09 2.11 15.99
CA LYS A 101 -14.08 1.32 15.25
C LYS A 101 -13.88 1.48 13.74
N PRO A 102 -14.18 0.49 12.89
CA PRO A 102 -14.15 0.64 11.43
C PRO A 102 -15.38 1.39 10.91
N LYS A 103 -15.21 2.35 9.99
CA LYS A 103 -16.30 3.21 9.48
C LYS A 103 -17.25 2.49 8.54
N HIS A 104 -16.70 1.61 7.71
CA HIS A 104 -17.46 0.84 6.76
C HIS A 104 -17.02 -0.62 6.86
N ARG A 105 -17.97 -1.54 7.03
CA ARG A 105 -17.70 -2.97 6.78
C ARG A 105 -17.61 -3.11 5.27
N ILE A 106 -16.49 -3.62 4.76
CA ILE A 106 -16.44 -4.06 3.37
C ILE A 106 -17.57 -5.08 3.20
N PRO A 107 -18.50 -4.87 2.26
CA PRO A 107 -19.63 -5.77 2.11
C PRO A 107 -19.10 -7.19 1.89
N PRO A 108 -19.68 -8.19 2.57
CA PRO A 108 -19.29 -9.57 2.37
C PRO A 108 -19.46 -9.93 0.89
N ASN A 109 -18.54 -10.74 0.38
CA ASN A 109 -18.64 -11.31 -0.97
C ASN A 109 -18.73 -12.84 -0.86
N PRO A 110 -19.02 -13.57 -1.94
CA PRO A 110 -19.14 -15.03 -1.89
C PRO A 110 -17.88 -15.74 -1.37
N GLU A 111 -16.69 -15.18 -1.60
CA GLU A 111 -15.41 -15.71 -1.10
C GLU A 111 -15.18 -15.43 0.39
N PHE A 112 -15.77 -14.36 0.90
CA PHE A 112 -15.61 -13.84 2.26
C PHE A 112 -16.98 -13.41 2.81
N PRO A 113 -17.87 -14.36 3.15
CA PRO A 113 -19.24 -14.08 3.58
C PRO A 113 -19.33 -13.31 4.90
N ASN A 114 -18.23 -13.26 5.66
CA ASN A 114 -18.11 -12.51 6.91
C ASN A 114 -17.17 -11.29 6.79
N GLY A 115 -16.79 -10.90 5.56
CA GLY A 115 -15.75 -9.92 5.28
C GLY A 115 -14.33 -10.51 5.31
N ARG A 116 -13.36 -9.82 4.69
CA ARG A 116 -11.97 -10.33 4.50
C ARG A 116 -11.17 -10.47 5.81
N PHE A 117 -11.44 -9.66 6.85
CA PHE A 117 -10.76 -9.75 8.15
C PHE A 117 -11.61 -9.14 9.29
N GLN A 118 -11.52 -9.74 10.48
CA GLN A 118 -12.35 -9.36 11.63
C GLN A 118 -12.07 -7.93 12.11
N ASN A 119 -13.15 -7.15 12.31
CA ASN A 119 -13.16 -5.80 12.86
C ASN A 119 -12.34 -4.72 12.12
N PHE A 120 -11.91 -4.95 10.87
CA PHE A 120 -11.37 -3.96 9.92
C PHE A 120 -10.45 -2.85 10.47
N THR A 121 -9.63 -3.11 11.51
CA THR A 121 -8.68 -2.12 12.04
C THR A 121 -7.28 -2.32 11.46
N ILE A 122 -6.44 -1.27 11.53
CA ILE A 122 -5.02 -1.35 11.16
C ILE A 122 -4.32 -2.47 11.95
N ARG A 123 -4.62 -2.56 13.25
CA ARG A 123 -4.00 -3.52 14.17
C ARG A 123 -4.39 -4.95 13.86
N ASN A 124 -5.67 -5.22 13.57
CA ASN A 124 -6.12 -6.56 13.22
C ASN A 124 -5.59 -7.00 11.88
N LYS A 125 -5.49 -6.08 10.91
CA LYS A 125 -4.82 -6.36 9.64
C LYS A 125 -3.33 -6.68 9.86
N ASP A 126 -2.62 -5.92 10.69
CA ASP A 126 -1.22 -6.18 11.05
C ASP A 126 -1.03 -7.54 11.75
N LEU A 127 -1.94 -7.89 12.66
CA LEU A 127 -1.95 -9.20 13.32
C LEU A 127 -2.20 -10.34 12.34
N TRP A 128 -3.18 -10.21 11.45
CA TRP A 128 -3.46 -11.20 10.41
C TRP A 128 -2.25 -11.38 9.48
N ILE A 129 -1.62 -10.28 9.04
CA ILE A 129 -0.39 -10.32 8.23
C ILE A 129 0.70 -11.10 8.96
N HIS A 130 0.92 -10.82 10.25
CA HIS A 130 1.91 -11.53 11.04
C HIS A 130 1.59 -13.03 11.15
N GLN A 131 0.37 -13.39 11.51
CA GLN A 131 -0.06 -14.78 11.63
C GLN A 131 0.08 -15.55 10.31
N ALA A 132 -0.40 -14.97 9.20
CA ALA A 132 -0.27 -15.57 7.88
C ALA A 132 1.19 -15.74 7.48
N THR A 133 2.04 -14.74 7.77
CA THR A 133 3.47 -14.81 7.49
C THR A 133 4.14 -15.92 8.29
N GLN A 134 3.89 -15.99 9.60
CA GLN A 134 4.45 -17.02 10.47
C GLN A 134 3.96 -18.42 10.09
N GLN A 135 2.69 -18.56 9.71
CA GLN A 135 2.14 -19.84 9.23
C GLN A 135 2.91 -20.33 7.99
N ILE A 136 3.09 -19.46 6.99
CA ILE A 136 3.82 -19.80 5.76
C ILE A 136 5.29 -20.14 6.06
N ILE A 137 5.95 -19.36 6.93
CA ILE A 137 7.33 -19.65 7.35
C ILE A 137 7.40 -21.01 8.04
N ASN A 138 6.53 -21.29 9.00
CA ASN A 138 6.53 -22.52 9.77
C ASN A 138 6.22 -23.75 8.91
N GLU A 139 5.28 -23.63 7.96
CA GLU A 139 5.01 -24.68 6.97
C GLU A 139 6.26 -24.98 6.14
N ARG A 140 6.94 -23.92 5.64
CA ARG A 140 8.16 -24.10 4.86
C ARG A 140 9.29 -24.68 5.70
N LEU A 141 9.47 -24.25 6.95
CA LEU A 141 10.44 -24.84 7.88
C LEU A 141 10.14 -26.31 8.15
N GLY A 142 8.87 -26.67 8.31
CA GLY A 142 8.43 -28.05 8.48
C GLY A 142 8.81 -28.92 7.27
N ASN A 143 8.60 -28.41 6.06
CA ASN A 143 9.01 -29.10 4.84
C ASN A 143 10.54 -29.19 4.70
N GLU A 144 11.27 -28.08 4.94
CA GLU A 144 12.72 -28.00 4.80
C GLU A 144 13.50 -28.82 5.85
N THR A 145 12.90 -29.12 6.99
CA THR A 145 13.51 -29.91 8.08
C THR A 145 12.94 -31.33 8.20
N SER A 146 12.03 -31.70 7.30
CA SER A 146 11.35 -32.98 7.36
C SER A 146 12.29 -34.14 7.07
N ARG A 147 12.70 -34.85 8.12
CA ARG A 147 13.40 -36.16 8.01
C ARG A 147 12.60 -37.17 7.18
N LYS A 148 11.27 -37.04 7.14
CA LYS A 148 10.39 -37.93 6.35
C LYS A 148 10.56 -37.68 4.85
N LEU A 149 10.63 -36.42 4.42
CA LEU A 149 10.86 -36.07 3.01
C LEU A 149 12.30 -36.41 2.62
N GLU A 150 13.27 -36.14 3.51
CA GLU A 150 14.67 -36.52 3.34
C GLU A 150 14.83 -38.04 3.15
N LYS A 151 14.26 -38.86 4.05
CA LYS A 151 14.29 -40.33 3.94
C LYS A 151 13.60 -40.88 2.69
N LYS A 152 12.60 -40.17 2.17
CA LYS A 152 11.87 -40.55 0.96
C LYS A 152 12.55 -40.05 -0.32
N GLU A 153 13.66 -39.33 -0.21
CA GLU A 153 14.28 -38.60 -1.32
C GLU A 153 13.24 -37.77 -2.11
N ALA A 154 12.28 -37.17 -1.39
CA ALA A 154 11.14 -36.48 -1.97
C ALA A 154 11.27 -34.96 -1.83
N ASN A 155 10.82 -34.24 -2.86
CA ASN A 155 10.79 -32.78 -2.86
C ASN A 155 9.63 -32.23 -2.01
N GLU A 156 9.45 -30.91 -1.96
CA GLU A 156 8.37 -30.26 -1.21
C GLU A 156 6.94 -30.64 -1.64
N PHE A 157 6.76 -31.29 -2.79
CA PHE A 157 5.48 -31.78 -3.28
C PHE A 157 5.28 -33.28 -3.01
N GLY A 158 6.22 -33.91 -2.30
CA GLY A 158 6.20 -35.35 -2.07
C GLY A 158 6.59 -36.17 -3.30
N GLU A 159 7.11 -35.53 -4.35
CA GLU A 159 7.63 -36.21 -5.54
C GLU A 159 9.02 -36.77 -5.20
N GLY A 160 9.10 -38.09 -5.07
CA GLY A 160 10.32 -38.85 -4.74
C GLY A 160 11.07 -39.37 -5.96
N LYS A 161 12.02 -40.29 -5.71
CA LYS A 161 12.57 -41.18 -6.72
C LYS A 161 11.44 -41.73 -7.60
N CYS A 162 11.62 -41.67 -8.91
CA CYS A 162 10.69 -42.31 -9.84
C CYS A 162 10.86 -43.82 -9.74
N GLU A 163 9.96 -44.49 -9.02
CA GLU A 163 9.92 -45.94 -8.88
C GLU A 163 8.69 -46.51 -9.61
N GLY A 164 8.85 -47.67 -10.27
CA GLY A 164 7.76 -48.38 -10.95
C GLY A 164 7.30 -47.73 -12.27
N ASP A 165 6.02 -47.82 -12.59
CA ASP A 165 5.44 -47.34 -13.87
C ASP A 165 5.60 -45.82 -14.10
N ASP A 166 5.85 -45.05 -13.03
CA ASP A 166 6.18 -43.62 -13.10
C ASP A 166 7.62 -43.35 -13.61
N GLU A 167 8.48 -44.37 -13.68
CA GLU A 167 9.85 -44.25 -14.21
C GLU A 167 9.84 -43.83 -15.70
N GLN A 168 8.93 -44.38 -16.50
CA GLN A 168 8.78 -43.99 -17.91
C GLN A 168 8.26 -42.57 -18.07
N ARG A 169 7.34 -42.14 -17.20
CA ARG A 169 6.80 -40.77 -17.19
C ARG A 169 7.86 -39.75 -16.77
N CYS A 170 8.67 -40.08 -15.77
CA CYS A 170 9.79 -39.26 -15.33
C CYS A 170 10.92 -39.18 -16.36
N LYS A 171 11.25 -40.27 -17.07
CA LYS A 171 12.26 -40.27 -18.15
C LYS A 171 11.92 -39.31 -19.29
N GLN A 172 10.63 -38.99 -19.48
CA GLN A 172 10.20 -38.01 -20.48
C GLN A 172 10.44 -36.56 -20.04
N TRP A 173 10.66 -36.30 -18.74
CA TRP A 173 10.95 -34.95 -18.28
C TRP A 173 12.30 -34.47 -18.84
N PRO A 174 12.38 -33.27 -19.45
CA PRO A 174 13.58 -32.80 -20.16
C PRO A 174 14.87 -32.82 -19.32
N ILE A 175 14.76 -32.57 -18.01
CA ILE A 175 15.89 -32.51 -17.07
C ILE A 175 16.42 -33.91 -16.69
N CYS A 176 15.57 -34.94 -16.80
CA CYS A 176 15.96 -36.32 -16.52
C CYS A 176 16.78 -36.96 -17.64
N LYS A 177 16.64 -36.46 -18.89
CA LYS A 177 17.37 -37.00 -20.05
C LYS A 177 18.88 -36.77 -19.98
N SER A 178 19.34 -35.82 -19.16
CA SER A 178 20.76 -35.45 -19.03
C SER A 178 21.47 -36.04 -17.82
N SER A 179 20.79 -36.82 -16.95
CA SER A 179 21.39 -37.38 -15.74
C SER A 179 21.67 -38.89 -15.89
N PRO A 180 22.94 -39.34 -15.86
CA PRO A 180 23.28 -40.77 -15.93
C PRO A 180 22.80 -41.58 -14.73
N SER A 181 22.46 -40.94 -13.61
CA SER A 181 22.12 -41.58 -12.34
C SER A 181 20.61 -41.70 -12.06
N GLY A 182 19.74 -41.41 -13.04
CA GLY A 182 18.29 -41.44 -12.89
C GLY A 182 17.69 -40.14 -12.32
N CYS A 183 16.36 -40.01 -12.42
CA CYS A 183 15.60 -38.88 -11.88
C CYS A 183 15.49 -39.00 -10.35
N HIS A 184 16.41 -38.38 -9.61
CA HIS A 184 16.14 -38.08 -8.21
C HIS A 184 15.15 -36.90 -8.16
N GLY A 185 14.13 -36.99 -7.30
CA GLY A 185 13.30 -35.83 -6.97
C GLY A 185 14.21 -34.66 -6.59
N TYR A 186 13.86 -33.43 -7.00
CA TYR A 186 14.70 -32.27 -6.70
C TYR A 186 14.95 -32.22 -5.19
N PRO A 187 16.21 -32.22 -4.72
CA PRO A 187 16.48 -32.15 -3.29
C PRO A 187 15.85 -30.87 -2.74
N ILE A 188 15.15 -31.01 -1.61
CA ILE A 188 14.58 -29.88 -0.88
C ILE A 188 15.67 -28.82 -0.73
N GLN A 189 15.41 -27.64 -1.31
CA GLN A 189 16.31 -26.50 -1.18
C GLN A 189 15.94 -25.74 0.10
N PRO A 190 16.72 -25.83 1.19
CA PRO A 190 16.48 -25.04 2.39
C PRO A 190 16.70 -23.57 2.07
N ARG A 191 15.65 -22.76 2.23
CA ARG A 191 15.68 -21.32 1.96
C ARG A 191 15.35 -20.50 3.18
N MET A 192 14.44 -20.99 4.02
CA MET A 192 14.00 -20.33 5.26
C MET A 192 14.67 -20.92 6.49
N TYR A 193 15.00 -22.22 6.47
CA TYR A 193 15.69 -22.89 7.57
C TYR A 193 17.06 -22.25 7.82
N ARG A 194 17.27 -21.76 9.05
CA ARG A 194 18.49 -21.04 9.49
C ARG A 194 18.85 -19.81 8.65
N ASN A 195 17.92 -19.26 7.88
CA ASN A 195 18.12 -18.06 7.07
C ASN A 195 17.20 -16.92 7.55
N GLN A 196 17.65 -16.21 8.59
CA GLN A 196 16.88 -15.12 9.19
C GLN A 196 16.64 -13.99 8.19
N ASP A 197 17.59 -13.71 7.30
CA ASP A 197 17.47 -12.67 6.28
C ASP A 197 16.31 -12.96 5.32
N CYS A 198 16.15 -14.23 4.91
CA CYS A 198 15.01 -14.65 4.10
C CYS A 198 13.68 -14.46 4.82
N GLN A 199 13.59 -14.87 6.08
CA GLN A 199 12.37 -14.72 6.89
C GLN A 199 12.00 -13.24 7.04
N MET A 200 12.96 -12.39 7.41
CA MET A 200 12.76 -10.94 7.53
C MET A 200 12.43 -10.28 6.19
N ALA A 201 13.03 -10.74 5.08
CA ALA A 201 12.71 -10.23 3.75
C ALA A 201 11.30 -10.63 3.30
N PHE A 202 10.84 -11.82 3.64
CA PHE A 202 9.49 -12.29 3.39
C PHE A 202 8.47 -11.49 4.22
N GLU A 203 8.71 -11.30 5.52
CA GLU A 203 7.91 -10.43 6.40
C GLU A 203 7.80 -9.01 5.85
N ALA A 204 8.93 -8.40 5.49
CA ALA A 204 8.95 -7.07 4.90
C ALA A 204 8.11 -7.02 3.62
N TYR A 205 8.29 -8.00 2.74
CA TYR A 205 7.56 -8.10 1.47
C TYR A 205 6.04 -8.21 1.70
N PHE A 206 5.62 -9.05 2.63
CA PHE A 206 4.21 -9.25 2.96
C PHE A 206 3.59 -8.00 3.60
N CYS A 207 4.32 -7.30 4.46
CA CYS A 207 3.92 -5.98 4.97
C CYS A 207 3.76 -4.94 3.84
N TYR A 208 4.67 -4.90 2.87
CA TYR A 208 4.61 -3.93 1.77
C TYR A 208 3.39 -4.12 0.87
N ILE A 209 3.06 -5.37 0.56
CA ILE A 209 1.89 -5.72 -0.26
C ILE A 209 0.63 -5.23 0.44
N ASN A 210 0.50 -5.52 1.73
CA ASN A 210 -0.72 -5.24 2.48
C ASN A 210 -0.85 -3.81 3.00
N PHE A 211 0.26 -3.09 3.17
CA PHE A 211 0.29 -1.66 3.52
C PHE A 211 1.01 -0.87 2.44
N PRO A 212 0.40 -0.73 1.25
CA PRO A 212 1.01 0.01 0.16
C PRO A 212 1.10 1.50 0.51
N ARG A 213 2.19 2.14 0.11
CA ARG A 213 2.41 3.58 0.32
C ARG A 213 1.35 4.39 -0.43
N CYS A 214 0.87 5.45 0.20
CA CYS A 214 0.02 6.45 -0.42
C CYS A 214 0.80 7.49 -1.23
N TYR A 215 0.18 7.97 -2.30
CA TYR A 215 0.56 9.18 -3.01
C TYR A 215 -0.69 9.99 -3.35
N TYR A 216 -0.50 11.29 -3.51
CA TYR A 216 -1.56 12.16 -4.02
C TYR A 216 -1.48 12.20 -5.54
N ASP A 217 -2.56 11.79 -6.20
CA ASP A 217 -2.75 11.91 -7.63
C ASP A 217 -3.33 13.29 -7.92
N VAL A 218 -2.52 14.15 -8.52
CA VAL A 218 -2.90 15.56 -8.80
C VAL A 218 -3.97 15.63 -9.87
N GLU A 219 -3.94 14.72 -10.87
CA GLU A 219 -4.89 14.72 -11.97
C GLU A 219 -6.27 14.27 -11.50
N ALA A 220 -6.30 13.22 -10.68
CA ALA A 220 -7.54 12.71 -10.10
C ALA A 220 -7.97 13.46 -8.81
N ASN A 221 -7.18 14.42 -8.34
CA ASN A 221 -7.41 15.18 -7.10
C ASN A 221 -7.72 14.28 -5.88
N GLU A 222 -7.09 13.10 -5.81
CA GLU A 222 -7.37 12.10 -4.79
C GLU A 222 -6.10 11.39 -4.32
N TYR A 223 -6.18 10.74 -3.17
CA TYR A 223 -5.10 9.87 -2.73
C TYR A 223 -5.23 8.48 -3.38
N LYS A 224 -4.09 7.86 -3.69
CA LYS A 224 -4.02 6.52 -4.26
C LYS A 224 -2.92 5.72 -3.59
N SER A 225 -3.06 4.40 -3.62
CA SER A 225 -1.99 3.49 -3.21
C SER A 225 -0.99 3.30 -4.37
N THR A 226 0.29 3.19 -4.04
CA THR A 226 1.35 2.89 -5.01
C THR A 226 1.51 1.39 -5.19
N ARG A 227 1.88 0.98 -6.40
CA ARG A 227 2.29 -0.40 -6.70
C ARG A 227 3.57 -0.76 -5.96
N ILE A 228 3.85 -2.07 -5.82
CA ILE A 228 5.08 -2.57 -5.21
C ILE A 228 6.28 -2.29 -6.12
N CYS A 229 7.41 -1.94 -5.51
CA CYS A 229 8.67 -1.75 -6.19
C CYS A 229 9.24 -3.09 -6.63
N ARG A 230 9.76 -3.13 -7.85
CA ARG A 230 10.53 -4.27 -8.36
C ARG A 230 11.71 -4.63 -7.45
N SER A 231 12.32 -3.63 -6.82
CA SER A 231 13.40 -3.83 -5.85
C SER A 231 12.95 -4.61 -4.61
N ALA A 232 11.73 -4.44 -4.12
CA ALA A 232 11.20 -5.21 -2.99
C ALA A 232 11.12 -6.69 -3.33
N CYS A 233 10.48 -6.99 -4.47
CA CYS A 233 10.39 -8.35 -4.98
C CYS A 233 11.79 -8.97 -5.16
N LYS A 234 12.70 -8.25 -5.84
CA LYS A 234 14.08 -8.74 -6.02
C LYS A 234 14.81 -8.96 -4.71
N ASN A 235 14.59 -8.11 -3.71
CA ASN A 235 15.21 -8.26 -2.40
C ASN A 235 14.74 -9.53 -1.68
N PHE A 236 13.44 -9.83 -1.75
CA PHE A 236 12.89 -11.08 -1.23
C PHE A 236 13.55 -12.30 -1.89
N PHE A 237 13.51 -12.39 -3.22
CA PHE A 237 14.11 -13.53 -3.93
C PHE A 237 15.62 -13.64 -3.70
N LYS A 238 16.34 -12.50 -3.58
CA LYS A 238 17.77 -12.46 -3.29
C LYS A 238 18.08 -12.96 -1.87
N ALA A 239 17.39 -12.45 -0.85
CA ALA A 239 17.63 -12.84 0.55
C ALA A 239 17.35 -14.34 0.79
N CYS A 240 16.39 -14.88 0.04
CA CYS A 240 16.03 -16.29 0.09
C CYS A 240 16.80 -17.18 -0.91
N ASN A 241 17.86 -16.66 -1.55
CA ASN A 241 18.73 -17.41 -2.48
C ASN A 241 17.97 -18.19 -3.58
N TYR A 242 16.88 -17.62 -4.08
CA TYR A 242 16.20 -18.20 -5.23
C TYR A 242 17.05 -18.02 -6.49
N ASP A 243 17.12 -19.05 -7.32
CA ASP A 243 17.69 -18.93 -8.65
C ASP A 243 16.97 -17.83 -9.46
N LYS A 244 17.73 -17.08 -10.27
CA LYS A 244 17.21 -15.95 -11.04
C LYS A 244 16.10 -16.34 -12.03
N SER A 245 16.05 -17.59 -12.48
CA SER A 245 14.96 -18.12 -13.31
C SER A 245 13.62 -18.21 -12.58
N LEU A 246 13.66 -18.34 -11.25
CA LEU A 246 12.48 -18.40 -10.38
C LEU A 246 11.95 -17.01 -10.01
N TRP A 247 12.73 -15.94 -10.25
CA TRP A 247 12.33 -14.60 -9.87
C TRP A 247 11.07 -14.18 -10.64
N ARG A 248 10.04 -13.80 -9.90
CA ARG A 248 8.75 -13.31 -10.45
C ARG A 248 8.62 -11.79 -10.39
N CYS A 249 9.74 -11.07 -10.53
CA CYS A 249 9.84 -9.60 -10.42
C CYS A 249 9.97 -8.89 -11.78
N GLY A 250 9.64 -9.58 -12.85
CA GLY A 250 9.81 -9.22 -14.25
C GLY A 250 8.73 -8.28 -14.80
N ASN A 251 8.57 -8.25 -16.11
CA ASN A 251 7.51 -7.48 -16.76
C ASN A 251 6.20 -8.26 -16.67
N SER A 252 5.10 -7.62 -16.28
CA SER A 252 3.80 -8.28 -16.16
C SER A 252 3.27 -8.82 -17.51
N LYS A 253 3.68 -8.24 -18.64
CA LYS A 253 3.44 -8.81 -19.99
C LYS A 253 4.07 -10.19 -20.20
N LYS A 254 5.04 -10.57 -19.36
CA LYS A 254 5.74 -11.86 -19.40
C LYS A 254 5.45 -12.70 -18.14
N PHE A 255 4.30 -12.49 -17.49
CA PHE A 255 3.98 -13.10 -16.19
C PHE A 255 5.10 -12.88 -15.14
N ASN A 256 5.76 -11.72 -15.24
CA ASN A 256 6.81 -11.27 -14.35
C ASN A 256 8.03 -12.19 -14.29
N SER A 257 8.30 -12.97 -15.32
CA SER A 257 9.62 -13.59 -15.54
C SER A 257 10.55 -12.66 -16.33
N LYS A 258 11.80 -13.09 -16.53
CA LYS A 258 12.74 -12.46 -17.47
C LYS A 258 12.35 -12.75 -18.94
N PHE A 259 11.86 -13.96 -19.21
CA PHE A 259 11.53 -14.48 -20.54
C PHE A 259 10.07 -14.94 -20.60
N PRO A 260 9.31 -14.58 -21.65
CA PRO A 260 7.90 -14.96 -21.75
C PRO A 260 7.76 -16.48 -21.56
N GLU A 261 6.69 -16.88 -20.87
CA GLU A 261 6.32 -18.29 -20.86
C GLU A 261 5.83 -18.68 -22.24
N ARG A 262 6.37 -19.77 -22.77
CA ARG A 262 5.98 -20.34 -24.06
C ARG A 262 4.99 -21.46 -23.77
N LEU A 263 3.82 -21.40 -24.40
CA LEU A 263 2.79 -22.42 -24.24
C LEU A 263 3.30 -23.78 -24.73
N GLU A 264 4.18 -23.76 -25.74
CA GLU A 264 4.79 -24.94 -26.35
C GLU A 264 5.67 -25.74 -25.38
N ASP A 265 6.22 -25.12 -24.34
CA ASP A 265 7.15 -25.78 -23.41
C ASP A 265 6.44 -26.78 -22.46
N TYR A 266 5.17 -26.51 -22.13
CA TYR A 266 4.42 -27.27 -21.11
C TYR A 266 2.96 -27.58 -21.48
N GLY A 267 2.47 -27.14 -22.65
CA GLY A 267 1.07 -27.24 -23.05
C GLY A 267 0.09 -26.37 -22.23
N ARG A 268 0.58 -25.67 -21.22
CA ARG A 268 -0.18 -24.76 -20.34
C ARG A 268 0.73 -23.69 -19.77
N TYR A 269 0.17 -22.53 -19.42
CA TYR A 269 0.88 -21.56 -18.59
C TYR A 269 1.02 -22.13 -17.17
N THR A 270 2.25 -22.27 -16.69
CA THR A 270 2.58 -22.76 -15.35
C THR A 270 2.74 -21.62 -14.34
N ARG A 271 2.90 -20.37 -14.80
CA ARG A 271 3.11 -19.21 -13.94
C ARG A 271 1.81 -18.47 -13.69
N ASP A 272 1.39 -18.44 -12.44
CA ASP A 272 0.25 -17.65 -11.99
C ASP A 272 0.67 -16.24 -11.49
N PHE A 273 -0.32 -15.43 -11.14
CA PHE A 273 -0.17 -14.12 -10.52
C PHE A 273 0.65 -14.22 -9.23
N PHE A 274 1.74 -13.45 -9.17
CA PHE A 274 2.56 -13.34 -7.95
C PHE A 274 2.05 -12.17 -7.09
N PRO A 275 1.94 -12.33 -5.76
CA PRO A 275 1.49 -11.26 -4.88
C PRO A 275 2.28 -9.96 -5.09
N GLY A 276 1.57 -8.83 -5.21
CA GLY A 276 2.17 -7.50 -5.40
C GLY A 276 2.41 -7.10 -6.86
N GLN A 277 2.12 -7.96 -7.83
CA GLN A 277 2.11 -7.59 -9.25
C GLN A 277 0.98 -6.58 -9.56
N PRO A 278 1.14 -5.67 -10.55
CA PRO A 278 2.33 -5.46 -11.37
C PRO A 278 3.41 -4.62 -10.65
N PHE A 279 4.69 -5.00 -10.82
CA PHE A 279 5.83 -4.29 -10.21
C PHE A 279 6.30 -3.07 -10.99
N ARG A 280 6.63 -1.99 -10.28
CA ARG A 280 7.17 -0.76 -10.87
C ARG A 280 8.62 -0.51 -10.44
N ASN A 281 9.42 0.10 -11.31
CA ASN A 281 10.74 0.61 -10.89
C ASN A 281 10.54 1.94 -10.15
N SER A 282 11.31 2.17 -9.09
CA SER A 282 11.35 3.49 -8.47
C SER A 282 12.07 4.47 -9.40
N TYR A 283 11.40 5.55 -9.82
CA TYR A 283 12.05 6.58 -10.61
C TYR A 283 12.81 7.54 -9.69
N LYS A 284 14.14 7.57 -9.81
CA LYS A 284 15.01 8.59 -9.19
C LYS A 284 15.05 9.83 -10.09
N LYS A 285 13.96 10.58 -10.26
CA LYS A 285 14.11 11.94 -10.81
C LYS A 285 14.57 12.86 -9.68
N ARG A 286 15.76 13.46 -9.83
CA ARG A 286 16.27 14.57 -8.99
C ARG A 286 15.25 15.70 -9.05
N GLY A 287 14.78 16.16 -7.89
CA GLY A 287 13.74 17.18 -7.78
C GLY A 287 12.52 16.66 -7.03
N TYR A 288 12.37 17.13 -5.79
CA TYR A 288 11.14 17.01 -5.01
C TYR A 288 9.97 17.54 -5.87
N ARG A 289 9.07 16.66 -6.33
CA ARG A 289 7.61 16.93 -6.52
C ARG A 289 6.87 15.85 -7.31
N ASN A 290 7.53 15.01 -8.09
CA ASN A 290 6.83 13.94 -8.83
C ASN A 290 6.69 12.66 -7.99
N ILE A 291 5.70 12.66 -7.08
CA ILE A 291 5.32 11.49 -6.26
C ILE A 291 4.73 10.36 -7.14
N GLY A 292 4.18 10.70 -8.31
CA GLY A 292 3.61 9.75 -9.29
C GLY A 292 4.59 8.71 -9.87
N GLY A 293 5.89 8.79 -9.55
CA GLY A 293 6.92 7.80 -9.89
C GLY A 293 7.37 6.87 -8.76
N ARG A 294 6.76 6.96 -7.57
CA ARG A 294 7.16 6.20 -6.38
C ARG A 294 6.36 4.88 -6.28
N CYS A 295 7.01 3.85 -5.77
CA CYS A 295 6.45 2.52 -5.51
C CYS A 295 6.71 2.10 -4.05
N THR A 296 6.24 0.93 -3.61
CA THR A 296 6.40 0.43 -2.24
C THR A 296 7.39 -0.75 -2.15
N PRO A 297 8.50 -0.70 -1.41
CA PRO A 297 9.10 0.42 -0.70
C PRO A 297 10.06 1.16 -1.65
N ALA A 298 9.76 2.41 -1.98
CA ALA A 298 10.79 3.32 -2.45
C ALA A 298 11.65 3.68 -1.23
N ILE A 299 12.75 2.95 -1.01
CA ILE A 299 13.72 3.32 0.03
C ILE A 299 14.25 4.71 -0.34
N TYR A 300 13.89 5.72 0.45
CA TYR A 300 14.55 7.02 0.47
C TYR A 300 14.74 7.41 1.93
N GLY A 301 16.00 7.54 2.34
CA GLY A 301 16.36 8.06 3.66
C GLY A 301 16.14 9.57 3.74
N GLY A 302 15.87 10.05 4.96
CA GLY A 302 16.29 11.36 5.44
C GLY A 302 15.53 12.59 4.98
N ALA A 303 14.96 13.30 5.96
CA ALA A 303 14.66 14.73 5.97
C ALA A 303 13.44 15.23 5.17
N GLY A 304 12.60 15.97 5.89
CA GLY A 304 11.29 16.43 5.47
C GLY A 304 11.32 17.65 4.55
N ALA A 305 10.13 17.99 4.07
CA ALA A 305 9.75 19.37 3.84
C ALA A 305 8.25 19.46 4.11
N SER A 306 7.90 20.07 5.24
CA SER A 306 6.56 20.56 5.53
C SER A 306 6.10 21.44 4.36
N ALA A 307 5.01 21.06 3.71
CA ALA A 307 4.41 21.85 2.64
C ALA A 307 3.93 23.20 3.21
N ASN A 308 4.22 24.26 2.47
CA ASN A 308 3.93 25.65 2.80
C ASN A 308 2.42 25.93 2.85
N TYR A 309 1.76 25.58 3.96
CA TYR A 309 0.38 26.00 4.25
C TYR A 309 0.26 27.53 4.39
N ARG A 310 1.38 28.22 4.65
CA ARG A 310 1.44 29.68 4.79
C ARG A 310 1.10 30.44 3.50
N LEU A 311 1.39 29.88 2.32
CA LEU A 311 1.15 30.59 1.07
C LEU A 311 -0.34 30.61 0.70
N THR A 312 -1.07 29.52 0.97
CA THR A 312 -2.51 29.43 0.68
C THR A 312 -3.33 30.33 1.60
N VAL A 313 -2.96 30.42 2.89
CA VAL A 313 -3.62 31.32 3.85
C VAL A 313 -3.33 32.79 3.52
N LEU A 314 -2.12 33.13 3.08
CA LEU A 314 -1.79 34.49 2.66
C LEU A 314 -2.55 34.89 1.38
N LEU A 315 -2.71 33.98 0.43
CA LEU A 315 -3.47 34.24 -0.80
C LEU A 315 -4.98 34.41 -0.52
N SER A 316 -5.56 33.65 0.42
CA SER A 316 -6.98 33.82 0.80
C SER A 316 -7.23 35.14 1.54
N LEU A 317 -6.30 35.55 2.41
CA LEU A 317 -6.39 36.85 3.12
C LEU A 317 -6.24 38.02 2.15
N PHE A 318 -5.33 37.93 1.18
CA PHE A 318 -5.14 38.98 0.17
C PHE A 318 -6.36 39.14 -0.75
N SER A 319 -6.98 38.03 -1.17
CA SER A 319 -8.22 38.06 -1.96
C SER A 319 -9.37 38.70 -1.19
N SER A 320 -9.47 38.44 0.12
CA SER A 320 -10.52 39.00 0.98
C SER A 320 -10.33 40.52 1.18
N LEU A 321 -9.08 40.97 1.33
CA LEU A 321 -8.74 42.39 1.46
C LEU A 321 -9.03 43.17 0.17
N LEU A 322 -8.67 42.63 -1.00
CA LEU A 322 -8.97 43.24 -2.29
C LEU A 322 -10.48 43.39 -2.52
N PHE A 323 -11.26 42.39 -2.12
CA PHE A 323 -12.72 42.44 -2.24
C PHE A 323 -13.34 43.51 -1.33
N ALA A 324 -12.84 43.66 -0.10
CA ALA A 324 -13.28 44.71 0.82
C ALA A 324 -12.94 46.13 0.31
N LEU A 325 -11.74 46.31 -0.26
CA LEU A 325 -11.32 47.59 -0.84
C LEU A 325 -12.16 47.96 -2.07
N PHE A 326 -12.47 46.99 -2.92
CA PHE A 326 -13.32 47.22 -4.10
C PHE A 326 -14.74 47.66 -3.69
N HIS A 327 -15.31 47.03 -2.65
CA HIS A 327 -16.60 47.46 -2.10
C HIS A 327 -16.55 48.89 -1.51
N PHE A 328 -15.48 49.24 -0.80
CA PHE A 328 -15.33 50.58 -0.25
C PHE A 328 -15.24 51.65 -1.35
N LEU A 329 -14.53 51.38 -2.44
CA LEU A 329 -14.42 52.31 -3.58
C LEU A 329 -15.75 52.48 -4.32
N LEU A 330 -16.50 51.40 -4.51
CA LEU A 330 -17.81 51.47 -5.16
C LEU A 330 -18.87 52.20 -4.31
N ILE A 331 -18.84 52.04 -2.99
CA ILE A 331 -19.80 52.70 -2.09
C ILE A 331 -19.38 54.16 -1.83
N GLY A 332 -18.08 54.44 -1.76
CA GLY A 332 -17.53 55.78 -1.53
C GLY A 332 -17.74 56.74 -2.71
N GLY A 333 -17.77 56.24 -3.94
CA GLY A 333 -17.95 57.06 -5.16
C GLY A 333 -19.36 57.61 -5.39
N VAL A 334 -20.35 57.21 -4.58
CA VAL A 334 -21.78 57.62 -4.78
C VAL A 334 -22.14 58.85 -3.93
N ARG A 335 -21.22 59.41 -3.14
CA ARG A 335 -21.56 60.45 -2.16
C ARG A 335 -21.34 61.91 -2.57
N ASP A 336 -20.82 62.19 -3.77
CA ASP A 336 -20.42 63.57 -4.15
C ASP A 336 -21.32 64.29 -5.17
N GLU A 337 -22.47 63.74 -5.58
CA GLU A 337 -23.43 64.43 -6.49
C GLU A 337 -24.74 64.87 -5.80
N ALA A 338 -24.65 65.33 -4.55
CA ALA A 338 -25.76 66.02 -3.89
C ALA A 338 -25.30 67.35 -3.30
N LYS A 339 -25.06 68.34 -4.17
CA LYS A 339 -25.07 69.77 -3.84
C LYS A 339 -25.72 70.57 -4.95
#